data_AF-A0AAW7KI83-F1
#
_entry.id   AF-A0AAW7KI83-F1
#
_cell.length_a   1.000
_cell.length_b   1.000
_cell.length_c   1.000
_cell.angle_alpha   90.00
_cell.angle_beta   90.00
_cell.angle_gamma   90.00
#
_symmetry.space_group_name_H-M   'P 1'
#
loop_
_entity.id
_entity.type
_entity.pdbx_description
1 polymer ?
#
loop_
_entity_poly.entity_id
_entity_poly.type
_entity_poly.pdbx_seq_one_letter_code
_entity_poly.pdbx_strand_id
1 'polypeptide(L)' 'LAKWMKETGLPVRRFFNTSGVLYREQGLKDLVDSFSIEEASQRLAADGMLIKRPILSKDNTFLTNGFKEADYEGVLGN' A
#
# COMPACT_ATOMS: atom_id res chain seq x y z
N LEU A 1 8.40 -2.57 -0.95
CA LEU A 1 7.27 -2.28 -0.02
C LEU A 1 7.74 -1.96 1.40
N ALA A 2 8.46 -2.85 2.09
CA ALA A 2 8.95 -2.58 3.45
C ALA A 2 9.75 -1.26 3.58
N LYS A 3 10.65 -0.99 2.62
CA LYS A 3 11.39 0.27 2.52
C LYS A 3 10.43 1.49 2.51
N TRP A 4 9.49 1.51 1.58
CA TRP A 4 8.51 2.60 1.45
C TRP A 4 7.62 2.77 2.68
N MET A 5 7.20 1.68 3.33
CA MET A 5 6.43 1.75 4.59
C MET A 5 7.26 2.41 5.70
N LYS A 6 8.55 2.08 5.82
CA LYS A 6 9.47 2.68 6.80
C LYS A 6 9.74 4.16 6.48
N GLU A 7 9.98 4.50 5.23
CA GLU A 7 10.32 5.87 4.79
C GLU A 7 9.16 6.85 4.91
N THR A 8 7.93 6.40 4.57
CA THR A 8 6.75 7.28 4.54
C THR A 8 6.05 7.39 5.88
N GLY A 9 6.25 6.43 6.79
CA GLY A 9 5.50 6.33 8.05
C GLY A 9 4.00 6.09 7.87
N LEU A 10 3.54 5.76 6.65
CA LEU A 10 2.13 5.52 6.38
C LEU A 10 1.67 4.21 7.02
N PRO A 11 0.41 4.14 7.49
CA PRO A 11 -0.16 2.89 8.00
C PRO A 11 -0.07 1.78 6.96
N VAL A 12 0.34 0.58 7.36
CA VAL A 12 0.51 -0.57 6.45
C VAL A 12 -0.77 -0.88 5.67
N ARG A 13 -1.95 -0.65 6.27
CA ARG A 13 -3.27 -0.73 5.64
C ARG A 13 -3.36 -0.01 4.29
N ARG A 14 -2.67 1.12 4.11
CA ARG A 14 -2.67 1.87 2.84
C ARG A 14 -2.14 1.06 1.67
N PHE A 15 -1.24 0.12 1.91
CA PHE A 15 -0.62 -0.72 0.88
C PHE A 15 -1.47 -1.94 0.53
N PHE A 16 -2.55 -2.22 1.29
CA PHE A 16 -3.45 -3.31 1.01
C PHE A 16 -4.60 -2.90 0.08
N ASN A 17 -4.98 -3.80 -0.81
CA ASN A 17 -6.18 -3.71 -1.64
C ASN A 17 -7.42 -3.97 -0.78
N THR A 18 -7.80 -2.98 0.04
CA THR A 18 -8.93 -3.06 0.98
C THR A 18 -10.29 -3.29 0.30
N SER A 19 -10.39 -3.02 -1.00
CA SER A 19 -11.59 -3.28 -1.82
C SER A 19 -11.55 -4.65 -2.50
N GLY A 20 -10.44 -5.39 -2.41
CA GLY A 20 -10.26 -6.69 -3.04
C GLY A 20 -11.06 -7.81 -2.36
N VAL A 21 -11.47 -8.80 -3.16
CA VAL A 21 -12.18 -10.00 -2.66
C VAL A 21 -11.31 -10.74 -1.64
N LEU A 22 -10.04 -10.97 -1.98
CA LEU A 22 -9.09 -11.68 -1.13
C LEU A 22 -8.87 -11.02 0.24
N TYR A 23 -8.86 -9.67 0.29
CA TYR A 23 -8.74 -8.94 1.55
C TYR A 23 -9.92 -9.21 2.50
N ARG A 24 -11.13 -9.31 1.94
CA ARG A 24 -12.36 -9.65 2.69
C ARG A 24 -12.40 -11.11 3.09
N GLU A 25 -12.07 -12.03 2.17
CA GLU A 25 -12.07 -13.47 2.42
C GLU A 25 -11.07 -13.87 3.52
N GLN A 26 -9.90 -13.22 3.57
CA GLN A 26 -8.91 -13.44 4.61
C GLN A 26 -9.20 -12.68 5.92
N GLY A 27 -10.32 -11.95 6.03
CA GLY A 27 -10.69 -11.23 7.25
C GLY A 27 -9.70 -10.13 7.65
N LEU A 28 -8.94 -9.56 6.71
CA LEU A 28 -7.82 -8.67 7.02
C LEU A 28 -8.25 -7.30 7.56
N LYS A 29 -9.53 -6.94 7.49
CA LYS A 29 -10.07 -5.66 7.98
C LYS A 29 -9.70 -5.39 9.44
N ASP A 30 -9.76 -6.43 10.27
CA ASP A 30 -9.60 -6.32 11.72
C ASP A 30 -8.16 -6.61 12.17
N LEU A 31 -7.34 -7.19 11.29
CA LEU A 31 -5.96 -7.59 11.58
C LEU A 31 -4.90 -6.66 10.97
N VAL A 32 -5.23 -5.96 9.88
CA VAL A 32 -4.21 -5.25 9.10
C VAL A 32 -3.50 -4.15 9.89
N ASP A 33 -4.18 -3.53 10.85
CA ASP A 33 -3.60 -2.45 11.67
C ASP A 33 -2.72 -2.98 12.80
N SER A 34 -2.82 -4.25 13.16
CA SER A 34 -1.95 -4.88 14.17
C SER A 34 -0.66 -5.43 13.56
N PHE A 35 -0.55 -5.50 12.23
CA PHE A 35 0.65 -6.01 11.58
C PHE A 35 1.82 -5.05 11.74
N SER A 36 2.97 -5.62 12.08
CA SER A 36 4.25 -4.95 11.89
C SER A 36 4.53 -4.72 10.40
N ILE A 37 5.46 -3.80 10.11
CA ILE A 37 5.90 -3.54 8.73
C ILE A 37 6.45 -4.82 8.07
N GLU A 38 7.17 -5.64 8.84
CA GLU A 38 7.77 -6.88 8.34
C GLU A 38 6.69 -7.89 7.93
N GLU A 39 5.73 -8.17 8.83
CA GLU A 39 4.61 -9.07 8.55
C GLU A 39 3.75 -8.59 7.38
N ALA A 40 3.41 -7.31 7.35
CA ALA A 40 2.67 -6.72 6.24
C ALA A 40 3.43 -6.87 4.92
N SER A 41 4.74 -6.62 4.91
CA SER A 41 5.55 -6.73 3.71
C SER A 41 5.67 -8.16 3.19
N GLN A 42 5.80 -9.15 4.09
CA GLN A 42 5.85 -10.56 3.72
C GLN A 42 4.52 -11.02 3.12
N ARG A 43 3.39 -10.64 3.71
CA ARG A 43 2.05 -10.97 3.17
C ARG A 43 1.83 -10.39 1.78
N LEU A 44 2.17 -9.12 1.59
CA LEU A 44 2.05 -8.46 0.28
C LEU A 44 2.99 -9.05 -0.77
N ALA A 45 4.18 -9.52 -0.35
CA ALA A 45 5.12 -10.21 -1.25
C ALA A 45 4.67 -11.64 -1.60
N ALA A 46 4.02 -12.32 -0.66
CA ALA A 46 3.47 -13.66 -0.87
C ALA A 46 2.26 -13.63 -1.83
N ASP A 47 1.41 -12.61 -1.75
CA ASP A 47 0.27 -12.46 -2.64
C ASP A 47 0.11 -11.03 -3.17
N GLY A 48 0.53 -10.83 -4.42
CA GLY A 48 0.46 -9.54 -5.10
C GLY A 48 -0.97 -9.04 -5.39
N MET A 49 -2.02 -9.85 -5.20
CA MET A 49 -3.42 -9.42 -5.30
C MET A 49 -3.86 -8.59 -4.08
N LEU A 50 -3.17 -8.78 -2.95
CA LEU A 50 -3.37 -7.96 -1.75
C LEU A 50 -2.78 -6.57 -1.90
N ILE A 51 -1.97 -6.28 -2.92
CA ILE A 51 -1.33 -4.96 -3.09
C ILE A 51 -2.33 -3.95 -3.66
N LYS A 52 -2.44 -2.76 -3.03
CA LYS A 52 -3.21 -1.63 -3.55
C LYS A 52 -2.59 -1.10 -4.85
N ARG A 53 -3.42 -0.83 -5.86
CA ARG A 53 -3.00 -0.36 -7.20
C ARG A 53 -3.78 0.90 -7.63
N PRO A 54 -3.21 1.74 -8.52
CA PRO A 54 -1.81 1.74 -8.97
C PRO A 54 -0.84 2.14 -7.85
N ILE A 55 0.44 1.81 -7.97
CA ILE A 55 1.51 2.35 -7.11
C ILE A 55 2.32 3.30 -7.95
N LEU A 56 2.50 4.53 -7.46
CA LEU A 56 3.32 5.54 -8.09
C LEU A 56 4.60 5.73 -7.27
N SER A 57 5.74 5.65 -7.95
CA SER A 57 7.07 5.86 -7.37
C SER A 57 7.98 6.57 -8.37
N LYS A 58 8.81 7.50 -7.91
CA LYS A 58 9.82 8.21 -8.71
C LYS A 58 11.19 8.06 -8.05
N ASP A 59 12.22 7.70 -8.81
CA ASP A 59 13.59 7.51 -8.32
C ASP A 59 13.68 6.60 -7.06
N ASN A 60 12.88 5.54 -7.05
CA ASN A 60 12.76 4.58 -5.95
C ASN A 60 12.12 5.15 -4.65
N THR A 61 11.59 6.37 -4.70
CA THR A 61 10.79 7.01 -3.65
C THR A 61 9.30 6.79 -3.89
N PHE A 62 8.58 6.38 -2.85
CA PHE A 62 7.13 6.21 -2.90
C PHE A 62 6.42 7.56 -2.97
N LEU A 63 5.46 7.69 -3.88
CA LEU A 63 4.67 8.91 -4.04
C LEU A 63 3.24 8.70 -3.54
N THR A 64 2.50 7.77 -4.12
CA THR A 64 1.14 7.45 -3.67
C THR A 64 0.71 6.06 -4.11
N ASN A 65 -0.34 5.53 -3.48
CA ASN A 65 -1.03 4.31 -3.89
C ASN A 65 -2.55 4.51 -4.03
N GLY A 66 -3.09 4.03 -5.13
CA GLY A 66 -4.45 4.35 -5.57
C GLY A 66 -4.53 5.69 -6.30
N PHE A 67 -5.65 5.94 -6.98
CA PHE A 67 -5.89 7.21 -7.66
C PHE A 67 -6.59 8.18 -6.69
N LYS A 68 -5.90 9.25 -6.34
CA LYS A 68 -6.46 10.43 -5.69
C LYS A 68 -5.97 11.65 -6.46
N GLU A 69 -6.88 12.33 -7.15
CA GLU A 69 -6.55 13.46 -8.04
C GLU A 69 -5.61 14.49 -7.40
N ALA A 70 -5.85 14.83 -6.13
CA ALA A 70 -4.99 15.73 -5.34
C ALA A 70 -3.53 15.25 -5.15
N ASP A 71 -3.29 13.94 -5.10
CA ASP A 71 -1.93 13.39 -4.96
C ASP A 71 -1.19 13.36 -6.32
N TYR A 72 -1.91 13.45 -7.44
CA TYR A 72 -1.35 13.42 -8.79
C TYR A 72 -1.07 14.82 -9.34
N GLU A 73 -1.85 15.84 -8.98
CA GLU A 73 -1.61 17.22 -9.44
C GLU A 73 -0.23 17.75 -9.03
N GLY A 74 0.27 17.39 -7.84
CA GLY A 74 1.62 17.77 -7.38
C GLY A 74 2.76 16.93 -7.96
N VAL A 75 2.46 15.79 -8.60
CA VAL A 75 3.46 14.87 -9.19
C VAL A 75 3.56 15.03 -10.71
N LEU A 76 2.46 15.40 -11.37
CA LEU A 76 2.36 15.55 -12.82
C LEU A 76 2.37 17.02 -13.28
N GLY A 77 2.39 17.98 -12.35
CA GLY A 77 2.43 19.42 -12.66
C GLY A 77 3.84 19.92 -13.01
N ASN A 78 4.07 20.10 -14.32
CA ASN A 78 5.19 20.71 -15.06
C ASN A 78 6.57 20.03 -15.01
#